data_AF-A0A960N4I2-F1
#
_entry.id   AF-A0A960N4I2-F1
#
_cell.length_a   1.000
_cell.length_b   1.000
_cell.length_c   1.000
_cell.angle_alpha   90.00
_cell.angle_beta   90.00
_cell.angle_gamma   90.00
#
_symmetry.space_group_name_H-M   'P 1'
#
loop_
_entity.id
_entity.type
_entity.pdbx_description
1 polymer ?
#
loop_
_entity_poly.entity_id
_entity_poly.type
_entity_poly.pdbx_seq_one_letter_code
_entity_poly.pdbx_strand_id
1 'polypeptide(L)'
;MALHDGNAFSILRSDEMPAGFSPNRTPEEWLESLEITNARLMGLGKPAKYSFSPWMNSLIGGRGSGKSTLVHFIRLVSRRENLLSRLGENNRVLKTLQNFKKVGERRGDEGAMREETQAVIIYRKGDERFRLTWLLSDGGTTVETYDAVTSSWNPASSQDVMNRFQIGIFSQDEIGLMAESTSALMRHVDESIGKPDWDAKWEEELSVFLGKLASIRSQQARLAESDRLRGELEDVMKKLAVLESPEHAEVFKNHRLGSRQRSQMNALFEAYREIVFELRRRQAELTLHDLPEDLISPDRPEDDALSKVAKNLNDAIKKAASTLETLVGQLEVVDRTEVAALAGSNWEQKRQQAEASYVALMAELEQKGVGDPTKITQLT
;
A
#
# COMPACT_ATOMS: atom_id res chain seq x y z
N MET A 1 -11.88 50.04 -27.63
CA MET A 1 -11.87 48.81 -28.46
C MET A 1 -12.82 47.71 -27.97
N ALA A 2 -13.69 47.92 -26.97
CA ALA A 2 -14.61 46.86 -26.50
C ALA A 2 -15.98 46.80 -27.24
N LEU A 3 -16.26 47.77 -28.11
CA LEU A 3 -17.54 47.86 -28.85
C LEU A 3 -17.48 47.28 -30.28
N HIS A 4 -16.30 46.95 -30.80
CA HIS A 4 -16.14 46.52 -32.19
C HIS A 4 -16.07 44.99 -32.39
N ASP A 5 -15.75 44.22 -31.35
CA ASP A 5 -15.68 42.74 -31.44
C ASP A 5 -16.96 42.04 -30.94
N GLY A 6 -17.98 42.81 -30.56
CA GLY A 6 -19.18 42.30 -29.86
C GLY A 6 -20.39 41.93 -30.73
N ASN A 7 -20.31 42.08 -32.06
CA ASN A 7 -21.47 41.90 -32.96
C ASN A 7 -22.09 40.50 -32.90
N ALA A 8 -21.33 39.48 -32.48
CA ALA A 8 -21.84 38.11 -32.36
C ALA A 8 -22.33 37.74 -30.95
N PHE A 9 -21.91 38.45 -29.89
CA PHE A 9 -22.06 37.97 -28.51
C PHE A 9 -22.82 38.91 -27.56
N SER A 10 -22.84 40.22 -27.78
CA SER A 10 -23.44 41.16 -26.81
C SER A 10 -24.44 42.14 -27.42
N ILE A 11 -24.28 42.50 -28.69
CA ILE A 11 -25.21 43.38 -29.40
C ILE A 11 -25.45 42.77 -30.78
N LEU A 12 -26.65 42.25 -31.01
CA LEU A 12 -27.06 41.78 -32.32
C LEU A 12 -27.71 42.93 -33.08
N ARG A 13 -27.12 43.32 -34.21
CA ARG A 13 -27.73 44.34 -35.06
C ARG A 13 -28.92 43.76 -35.82
N SER A 14 -29.95 44.57 -36.02
CA SER A 14 -31.17 44.17 -36.71
C SER A 14 -30.95 43.81 -38.18
N ASP A 15 -29.90 44.34 -38.81
CA ASP A 15 -29.47 44.05 -40.18
C ASP A 15 -28.51 42.84 -40.29
N GLU A 16 -28.01 42.31 -39.18
CA GLU A 16 -27.08 41.17 -39.12
C GLU A 16 -27.71 39.94 -38.44
N MET A 17 -29.06 39.85 -38.39
CA MET A 17 -29.73 38.73 -37.73
C MET A 17 -29.50 37.40 -38.47
N PRO A 18 -29.00 36.35 -37.78
CA PRO A 18 -28.89 35.01 -38.35
C PRO A 18 -30.25 34.50 -38.81
N ALA A 19 -30.28 33.75 -39.91
CA ALA A 19 -31.51 33.14 -40.41
C ALA A 19 -32.14 32.25 -39.34
N GLY A 20 -33.42 32.50 -39.00
CA GLY A 20 -34.15 31.76 -37.96
C GLY A 20 -33.96 32.28 -36.53
N PHE A 21 -33.17 33.34 -36.30
CA PHE A 21 -33.15 34.04 -35.02
C PHE A 21 -34.48 34.77 -34.80
N SER A 22 -35.11 34.53 -33.64
CA SER A 22 -36.30 35.26 -33.21
C SER A 22 -36.02 35.90 -31.85
N PRO A 23 -36.08 37.24 -31.74
CA PRO A 23 -35.84 37.94 -30.46
C PRO A 23 -36.90 37.61 -29.41
N ASN A 24 -38.07 37.11 -29.84
CA ASN A 24 -39.18 36.72 -28.98
C ASN A 24 -39.21 35.21 -28.71
N ARG A 25 -38.18 34.46 -29.08
CA ARG A 25 -38.09 33.04 -28.69
C ARG A 25 -37.96 32.95 -27.17
N THR A 26 -38.68 32.01 -26.56
CA THR A 26 -38.51 31.71 -25.14
C THR A 26 -37.08 31.22 -24.91
N PRO A 27 -36.33 31.79 -23.94
CA PRO A 27 -35.01 31.30 -23.59
C PRO A 27 -35.05 29.82 -23.19
N GLU A 28 -33.94 29.12 -23.32
CA GLU A 28 -33.85 27.71 -22.90
C GLU A 28 -33.91 27.56 -21.38
N GLU A 29 -33.44 28.58 -20.64
CA GLU A 29 -33.39 28.59 -19.19
C GLU A 29 -34.04 29.85 -18.63
N TRP A 30 -35.00 29.71 -17.70
CA TRP A 30 -35.59 30.85 -16.99
C TRP A 30 -36.23 30.45 -15.65
N LEU A 31 -36.46 31.45 -14.81
CA LEU A 31 -37.26 31.32 -13.59
C LEU A 31 -38.74 31.43 -13.96
N GLU A 32 -39.53 30.38 -13.71
CA GLU A 32 -40.97 30.40 -13.98
C GLU A 32 -41.74 31.04 -12.81
N SER A 33 -41.39 30.70 -11.57
CA SER A 33 -42.03 31.25 -10.39
C SER A 33 -41.17 31.17 -9.14
N LEU A 34 -41.50 32.01 -8.15
CA LEU A 34 -41.01 31.96 -6.78
C LEU A 34 -42.19 31.96 -5.81
N GLU A 35 -42.20 31.03 -4.88
CA GLU A 35 -43.14 30.97 -3.78
C GLU A 35 -42.39 31.07 -2.45
N ILE A 36 -42.85 31.93 -1.56
CA ILE A 36 -42.27 32.13 -0.22
C ILE A 36 -43.35 31.90 0.81
N THR A 37 -43.06 31.04 1.78
CA THR A 37 -43.99 30.61 2.82
C THR A 37 -43.38 30.82 4.20
N ASN A 38 -44.18 31.33 5.13
CA ASN A 38 -43.85 31.47 6.54
C ASN A 38 -42.61 32.31 6.88
N ALA A 39 -42.14 33.19 5.98
CA ALA A 39 -41.15 34.20 6.35
C ALA A 39 -41.79 35.28 7.24
N ARG A 40 -40.97 35.94 8.06
CA ARG A 40 -41.46 36.91 9.06
C ARG A 40 -42.20 38.09 8.45
N LEU A 41 -41.73 38.57 7.29
CA LEU A 41 -42.25 39.74 6.60
C LEU A 41 -42.92 39.41 5.25
N MET A 42 -43.01 38.12 4.88
CA MET A 42 -43.53 37.69 3.58
C MET A 42 -44.09 36.26 3.66
N GLY A 43 -45.25 36.01 3.07
CA GLY A 43 -45.80 34.65 3.00
C GLY A 43 -46.37 34.10 4.32
N LEU A 44 -46.61 34.96 5.32
CA LEU A 44 -47.16 34.56 6.61
C LEU A 44 -48.67 34.29 6.49
N GLY A 45 -49.11 33.07 6.83
CA GLY A 45 -50.52 32.64 6.75
C GLY A 45 -51.03 32.38 5.33
N LYS A 46 -50.56 33.14 4.34
CA LYS A 46 -50.78 32.89 2.91
C LYS A 46 -49.46 33.01 2.16
N PRO A 47 -49.01 31.96 1.42
CA PRO A 47 -47.80 32.01 0.64
C PRO A 47 -47.78 33.18 -0.35
N ALA A 48 -46.65 33.87 -0.44
CA ALA A 48 -46.41 34.91 -1.42
C ALA A 48 -45.92 34.24 -2.71
N LYS A 49 -46.73 34.31 -3.77
CA LYS A 49 -46.43 33.68 -5.07
C LYS A 49 -46.15 34.75 -6.11
N TYR A 50 -45.05 34.57 -6.83
CA TYR A 50 -44.59 35.43 -7.91
C TYR A 50 -44.41 34.57 -9.16
N SER A 51 -45.11 34.92 -10.23
CA SER A 51 -44.90 34.32 -11.56
C SER A 51 -44.06 35.28 -12.39
N PHE A 52 -43.08 34.73 -13.11
CA PHE A 52 -42.18 35.52 -13.92
C PHE A 52 -42.46 35.27 -15.40
N SER A 53 -42.37 36.35 -16.18
CA SER A 53 -42.21 36.26 -17.62
C SER A 53 -40.86 35.59 -17.92
N PRO A 54 -40.75 34.77 -18.98
CA PRO A 54 -39.45 34.23 -19.40
C PRO A 54 -38.49 35.31 -19.90
N TRP A 55 -38.97 36.52 -20.19
CA TRP A 55 -38.16 37.65 -20.63
C TRP A 55 -37.84 38.59 -19.46
N MET A 56 -37.93 39.90 -19.68
CA MET A 56 -37.63 40.91 -18.67
C MET A 56 -38.75 41.02 -17.64
N ASN A 57 -38.38 40.96 -16.36
CA ASN A 57 -39.27 41.22 -15.23
C ASN A 57 -38.76 42.45 -14.47
N SER A 58 -39.67 43.37 -14.10
CA SER A 58 -39.32 44.58 -13.35
C SER A 58 -40.09 44.64 -12.04
N LEU A 59 -39.36 44.70 -10.91
CA LEU A 59 -39.94 44.78 -9.58
C LEU A 59 -39.90 46.23 -9.07
N ILE A 60 -41.07 46.87 -8.99
CA ILE A 60 -41.21 48.29 -8.67
C ILE A 60 -41.92 48.44 -7.30
N GLY A 61 -41.54 49.45 -6.52
CA GLY A 61 -42.19 49.75 -5.24
C GLY A 61 -41.40 50.75 -4.39
N GLY A 62 -42.02 51.28 -3.33
CA GLY A 62 -41.38 52.21 -2.40
C GLY A 62 -40.26 51.60 -1.54
N ARG A 63 -39.59 52.41 -0.72
CA ARG A 63 -38.60 51.90 0.25
C ARG A 63 -39.29 50.95 1.24
N GLY A 64 -38.64 49.81 1.53
CA GLY A 64 -39.19 48.81 2.45
C GLY A 64 -40.26 47.89 1.85
N SER A 65 -40.58 47.99 0.55
CA SER A 65 -41.59 47.16 -0.12
C SER A 65 -41.17 45.70 -0.38
N GLY A 66 -40.07 45.22 0.22
CA GLY A 66 -39.61 43.84 0.07
C GLY A 66 -38.89 43.49 -1.25
N LYS A 67 -38.44 44.47 -2.04
CA LYS A 67 -37.76 44.20 -3.33
C LYS A 67 -36.48 43.36 -3.17
N SER A 68 -35.59 43.80 -2.28
CA SER A 68 -34.35 43.08 -1.99
C SER A 68 -34.61 41.75 -1.29
N THR A 69 -35.69 41.66 -0.50
CA THR A 69 -36.14 40.42 0.15
C THR A 69 -36.40 39.33 -0.88
N LEU A 70 -37.08 39.64 -1.99
CA LEU A 70 -37.32 38.69 -3.08
C LEU A 70 -36.00 38.16 -3.66
N VAL A 71 -35.05 39.07 -3.95
CA VAL A 71 -33.73 38.71 -4.50
C VAL A 71 -32.93 37.84 -3.53
N HIS A 72 -33.01 38.11 -2.22
CA HIS A 72 -32.36 37.28 -1.22
C HIS A 72 -32.95 35.87 -1.14
N PHE A 73 -34.27 35.71 -1.27
CA PHE A 73 -34.87 34.37 -1.36
C PHE A 73 -34.41 33.63 -2.61
N ILE A 74 -34.34 34.31 -3.77
CA ILE A 74 -33.77 33.71 -4.99
C ILE A 74 -32.34 33.25 -4.73
N ARG A 75 -31.53 34.08 -4.06
CA ARG A 75 -30.15 33.74 -3.71
C ARG A 75 -30.04 32.49 -2.84
N LEU A 76 -30.87 32.38 -1.80
CA LEU A 76 -30.87 31.24 -0.89
C LEU A 76 -31.32 29.94 -1.57
N VAL A 77 -32.40 30.00 -2.36
CA VAL A 77 -32.88 28.83 -3.09
C VAL A 77 -31.84 28.34 -4.08
N SER A 78 -31.19 29.26 -4.80
CA SER A 78 -30.16 28.95 -5.79
C SER A 78 -28.78 28.65 -5.20
N ARG A 79 -28.62 28.62 -3.86
CA ARG A 79 -27.36 28.36 -3.15
C ARG A 79 -26.25 29.38 -3.48
N ARG A 80 -26.61 30.55 -4.02
CA ARG A 80 -25.66 31.59 -4.47
C ARG A 80 -25.10 32.41 -3.31
N GLU A 81 -25.53 32.16 -2.07
CA GLU A 81 -24.89 32.67 -0.86
C GLU A 81 -23.44 32.19 -0.72
N ASN A 82 -23.11 31.00 -1.22
CA ASN A 82 -21.76 30.43 -1.11
C ASN A 82 -20.72 31.22 -1.92
N LEU A 83 -21.17 31.90 -2.99
CA LEU A 83 -20.31 32.79 -3.77
C LEU A 83 -19.89 34.03 -2.97
N LEU A 84 -20.74 34.49 -2.05
CA LEU A 84 -20.44 35.63 -1.18
C LEU A 84 -19.42 35.28 -0.09
N SER A 85 -19.37 34.02 0.36
CA SER A 85 -18.39 33.57 1.36
C SER A 85 -16.94 33.81 0.91
N ARG A 86 -16.70 33.81 -0.40
CA ARG A 86 -15.39 34.09 -1.01
C ARG A 86 -14.99 35.56 -0.99
N LEU A 87 -15.90 36.48 -0.61
CA LEU A 87 -15.62 37.92 -0.48
C LEU A 87 -15.02 38.31 0.88
N GLY A 88 -14.82 37.35 1.78
CA GLY A 88 -14.29 37.54 3.13
C GLY A 88 -15.37 37.90 4.16
N GLU A 89 -15.16 37.48 5.41
CA GLU A 89 -16.15 37.60 6.51
C GLU A 89 -16.57 39.04 6.83
N ASN A 90 -15.71 40.01 6.52
CA ASN A 90 -15.99 41.42 6.76
C ASN A 90 -16.77 42.13 5.65
N ASN A 91 -17.13 41.42 4.58
CA ASN A 91 -17.87 42.01 3.47
C ASN A 91 -19.32 42.40 3.88
N ARG A 92 -19.71 43.63 3.56
CA ARG A 92 -21.03 44.19 3.87
C ARG A 92 -22.19 43.39 3.26
N VAL A 93 -22.01 42.87 2.05
CA VAL A 93 -23.02 42.09 1.33
C VAL A 93 -23.28 40.77 2.05
N LEU A 94 -22.20 40.09 2.45
CA LEU A 94 -22.28 38.85 3.21
C LEU A 94 -22.96 39.07 4.57
N LYS A 95 -22.56 40.12 5.31
CA LYS A 95 -23.18 40.47 6.61
C LYS A 95 -24.68 40.77 6.48
N THR A 96 -25.08 41.46 5.42
CA THR A 96 -26.49 41.77 5.15
C THR A 96 -27.30 40.50 4.90
N LEU A 97 -26.76 39.56 4.13
CA LEU A 97 -27.41 38.27 3.90
C LEU A 97 -27.45 37.39 5.17
N GLN A 98 -26.38 37.35 5.95
CA GLN A 98 -26.33 36.63 7.21
C GLN A 98 -27.37 37.18 8.21
N ASN A 99 -27.47 38.50 8.33
CA ASN A 99 -28.49 39.15 9.15
C ASN A 99 -29.90 38.87 8.62
N PHE A 100 -30.10 38.84 7.29
CA PHE A 100 -31.37 38.48 6.69
C PHE A 100 -31.79 37.04 7.03
N LYS A 101 -30.85 36.08 7.05
CA LYS A 101 -31.10 34.65 7.33
C LYS A 101 -31.44 34.36 8.80
N LYS A 102 -31.15 35.27 9.74
CA LYS A 102 -31.46 35.08 11.16
C LYS A 102 -32.96 34.96 11.41
N VAL A 103 -33.32 34.14 12.40
CA VAL A 103 -34.67 34.07 12.95
C VAL A 103 -34.86 35.27 13.87
N GLY A 104 -35.87 36.09 13.58
CA GLY A 104 -36.19 37.26 14.39
C GLY A 104 -37.39 36.97 15.30
N GLU A 105 -37.19 36.99 16.62
CA GLU A 105 -38.23 36.62 17.59
C GLU A 105 -39.07 37.82 18.06
N ARG A 106 -38.46 39.01 18.18
CA ARG A 106 -39.08 40.22 18.75
C ARG A 106 -39.09 41.40 17.79
N ARG A 107 -40.07 42.31 17.94
CA ARG A 107 -40.18 43.53 17.14
C ARG A 107 -38.97 44.43 17.40
N GLY A 108 -38.03 44.49 16.45
CA GLY A 108 -36.74 45.17 16.59
C GLY A 108 -35.53 44.29 16.28
N ASP A 109 -35.68 42.96 16.32
CA ASP A 109 -34.59 42.03 16.03
C ASP A 109 -34.17 42.03 14.56
N GLU A 110 -32.86 41.97 14.32
CA GLU A 110 -32.27 41.72 13.02
C GLU A 110 -32.57 40.28 12.57
N GLY A 111 -33.45 40.12 11.58
CA GLY A 111 -33.82 38.79 11.07
C GLY A 111 -35.16 38.81 10.33
N ALA A 112 -35.18 38.25 9.12
CA ALA A 112 -36.37 38.19 8.28
C ALA A 112 -37.04 36.80 8.26
N MET A 113 -36.48 35.83 8.99
CA MET A 113 -36.92 34.43 8.95
C MET A 113 -37.69 33.99 10.20
N ARG A 114 -38.41 32.88 10.04
CA ARG A 114 -38.96 31.98 11.08
C ARG A 114 -38.44 30.57 10.82
N GLU A 115 -38.49 29.68 11.81
CA GLU A 115 -37.98 28.30 11.70
C GLU A 115 -38.57 27.53 10.50
N GLU A 116 -39.87 27.71 10.25
CA GLU A 116 -40.60 27.07 9.14
C GLU A 116 -40.53 27.85 7.81
N THR A 117 -39.60 28.80 7.67
CA THR A 117 -39.51 29.60 6.43
C THR A 117 -39.07 28.72 5.27
N GLN A 118 -39.87 28.72 4.21
CA GLN A 118 -39.61 27.98 2.99
C GLN A 118 -39.66 28.91 1.79
N ALA A 119 -38.79 28.66 0.81
CA ALA A 119 -38.84 29.29 -0.49
C ALA A 119 -38.72 28.23 -1.59
N VAL A 120 -39.55 28.33 -2.62
CA VAL A 120 -39.62 27.38 -3.72
C VAL A 120 -39.47 28.12 -5.04
N ILE A 121 -38.52 27.73 -5.86
CA ILE A 121 -38.38 28.19 -7.24
C ILE A 121 -38.83 27.09 -8.19
N ILE A 122 -39.63 27.45 -9.19
CA ILE A 122 -39.80 26.63 -10.39
C ILE A 122 -38.86 27.17 -11.46
N TYR A 123 -37.90 26.34 -11.87
CA TYR A 123 -36.89 26.64 -12.87
C TYR A 123 -37.16 25.82 -14.13
N ARG A 124 -37.09 26.47 -15.30
CA ARG A 124 -37.24 25.84 -16.61
C ARG A 124 -35.88 25.67 -17.24
N LYS A 125 -35.62 24.50 -17.79
CA LYS A 125 -34.39 24.18 -18.53
C LYS A 125 -34.75 23.25 -19.69
N GLY A 126 -34.71 23.78 -20.91
CA GLY A 126 -35.32 23.13 -22.08
C GLY A 126 -36.82 22.90 -21.84
N ASP A 127 -37.27 21.67 -22.09
CA ASP A 127 -38.67 21.28 -21.87
C ASP A 127 -38.96 20.81 -20.43
N GLU A 128 -37.92 20.65 -19.61
CA GLU A 128 -38.04 20.16 -18.23
C GLU A 128 -38.37 21.27 -17.24
N ARG A 129 -39.07 20.89 -16.16
CA ARG A 129 -39.36 21.74 -15.01
C ARG A 129 -38.68 21.18 -13.78
N PHE A 130 -37.97 22.05 -13.07
CA PHE A 130 -37.32 21.74 -11.82
C PHE A 130 -37.95 22.53 -10.68
N ARG A 131 -38.20 21.86 -9.56
CA ARG A 131 -38.62 22.48 -8.30
C ARG A 131 -37.43 22.49 -7.36
N LEU A 132 -36.98 23.70 -7.02
CA LEU A 132 -35.92 23.96 -6.07
C LEU A 132 -36.56 24.40 -4.75
N THR A 133 -36.49 23.56 -3.74
CA THR A 133 -37.11 23.83 -2.43
C THR A 133 -36.03 24.10 -1.40
N TRP A 134 -36.01 25.31 -0.87
CA TRP A 134 -35.15 25.69 0.25
C TRP A 134 -35.97 25.82 1.52
N LEU A 135 -35.50 25.20 2.59
CA LEU A 135 -36.10 25.26 3.92
C LEU A 135 -35.04 25.71 4.93
N LEU A 136 -35.39 26.65 5.81
CA LEU A 136 -34.43 27.18 6.77
C LEU A 136 -33.87 26.10 7.71
N SER A 137 -34.72 25.20 8.20
CA SER A 137 -34.34 24.11 9.12
C SER A 137 -33.27 23.19 8.54
N ASP A 138 -33.35 22.92 7.24
CA ASP A 138 -32.49 21.95 6.57
C ASP A 138 -31.17 22.59 6.13
N GLY A 139 -31.14 23.93 6.03
CA GLY A 139 -29.99 24.69 5.54
C GLY A 139 -29.61 24.38 4.08
N GLY A 140 -30.41 23.55 3.40
CA GLY A 140 -30.17 23.01 2.07
C GLY A 140 -31.29 23.32 1.09
N THR A 141 -30.99 23.13 -0.20
CA THR A 141 -31.98 23.16 -1.28
C THR A 141 -32.10 21.75 -1.85
N THR A 142 -33.33 21.24 -1.94
CA THR A 142 -33.63 19.98 -2.64
C THR A 142 -34.13 20.27 -4.05
N VAL A 143 -33.84 19.34 -4.97
CA VAL A 143 -34.14 19.44 -6.40
C VAL A 143 -35.06 18.30 -6.81
N GLU A 144 -36.20 18.65 -7.38
CA GLU A 144 -37.16 17.70 -7.95
C GLU A 144 -37.44 18.05 -9.41
N THR A 145 -37.79 17.04 -10.19
CA THR A 145 -38.13 17.16 -11.62
C THR A 145 -39.61 16.84 -11.79
N TYR A 146 -40.30 17.61 -12.62
CA TYR A 146 -41.71 17.38 -12.92
C TYR A 146 -41.85 16.26 -13.95
N ASP A 147 -42.61 15.23 -13.60
CA ASP A 147 -43.02 14.20 -14.54
C ASP A 147 -44.41 14.53 -15.09
N ALA A 148 -44.47 14.85 -16.39
CA ALA A 148 -45.72 15.20 -17.06
C ALA A 148 -46.68 14.01 -17.21
N VAL A 149 -46.18 12.76 -17.20
CA VAL A 149 -47.00 11.55 -17.35
C VAL A 149 -47.74 11.24 -16.07
N THR A 150 -47.04 11.30 -14.94
CA THR A 150 -47.61 11.01 -13.61
C THR A 150 -48.16 12.27 -12.91
N SER A 151 -47.92 13.45 -13.48
CA SER A 151 -48.25 14.75 -12.89
C SER A 151 -47.69 14.95 -11.48
N SER A 152 -46.54 14.33 -11.18
CA SER A 152 -45.88 14.38 -9.88
C SER A 152 -44.50 15.03 -9.94
N TRP A 153 -43.99 15.42 -8.78
CA TRP A 153 -42.61 15.84 -8.60
C TRP A 153 -41.81 14.69 -8.03
N ASN A 154 -40.73 14.32 -8.70
CA ASN A 154 -39.85 13.23 -8.29
C ASN A 154 -38.45 13.78 -8.01
N PRO A 155 -37.68 13.21 -7.05
CA PRO A 155 -36.31 13.63 -6.79
C PRO A 155 -35.47 13.63 -8.08
N ALA A 156 -34.77 14.74 -8.35
CA ALA A 156 -33.90 14.82 -9.51
C ALA A 156 -32.66 13.92 -9.34
N SER A 157 -32.13 13.42 -10.45
CA SER A 157 -30.94 12.55 -10.49
C SER A 157 -29.70 13.18 -9.86
N SER A 158 -29.61 14.52 -9.86
CA SER A 158 -28.55 15.28 -9.21
C SER A 158 -29.13 16.39 -8.34
N GLN A 159 -28.59 16.54 -7.13
CA GLN A 159 -28.94 17.59 -6.17
C GLN A 159 -27.96 18.79 -6.23
N ASP A 160 -27.06 18.81 -7.21
CA ASP A 160 -26.10 19.91 -7.38
C ASP A 160 -26.78 21.16 -7.95
N VAL A 161 -27.19 22.07 -7.06
CA VAL A 161 -27.90 23.28 -7.45
C VAL A 161 -26.97 24.30 -8.13
N MET A 162 -25.75 24.49 -7.62
CA MET A 162 -24.89 25.59 -8.06
C MET A 162 -24.39 25.40 -9.48
N ASN A 163 -24.08 24.16 -9.87
CA ASN A 163 -23.56 23.87 -11.21
C ASN A 163 -24.69 23.66 -12.23
N ARG A 164 -25.86 23.14 -11.82
CA ARG A 164 -26.98 22.84 -12.74
C ARG A 164 -27.85 24.04 -13.09
N PHE A 165 -28.05 24.97 -12.14
CA PHE A 165 -28.95 26.11 -12.28
C PHE A 165 -28.16 27.41 -12.17
N GLN A 166 -27.78 27.95 -13.34
CA GLN A 166 -26.97 29.14 -13.43
C GLN A 166 -27.83 30.39 -13.26
N ILE A 167 -27.75 31.02 -12.08
CA ILE A 167 -28.46 32.26 -11.77
C ILE A 167 -27.42 33.30 -11.35
N GLY A 168 -27.26 34.33 -12.19
CA GLY A 168 -26.47 35.51 -11.87
C GLY A 168 -27.26 36.44 -10.97
N ILE A 169 -26.73 36.78 -9.80
CA ILE A 169 -27.35 37.73 -8.88
C ILE A 169 -26.36 38.84 -8.58
N PHE A 170 -26.73 40.06 -8.95
CA PHE A 170 -25.91 41.25 -8.79
C PHE A 170 -26.70 42.25 -7.95
N SER A 171 -26.34 42.36 -6.67
CA SER A 171 -26.82 43.42 -5.79
C SER A 171 -26.12 44.74 -6.09
N GLN A 172 -26.71 45.85 -5.66
CA GLN A 172 -26.14 47.18 -5.84
C GLN A 172 -24.70 47.28 -5.28
N ASP A 173 -24.47 46.69 -4.10
CA ASP A 173 -23.15 46.69 -3.46
C ASP A 173 -22.16 45.77 -4.21
N GLU A 174 -22.59 44.62 -4.75
CA GLU A 174 -21.75 43.74 -5.59
C GLU A 174 -21.34 44.42 -6.90
N ILE A 175 -22.25 45.14 -7.55
CA ILE A 175 -21.94 45.90 -8.78
C ILE A 175 -20.89 46.97 -8.48
N GLY A 176 -20.98 47.65 -7.33
CA GLY A 176 -19.95 48.57 -6.85
C GLY A 176 -18.59 47.89 -6.70
N LEU A 177 -18.54 46.73 -6.05
CA LEU A 177 -17.30 45.96 -5.86
C LEU A 177 -16.67 45.49 -7.18
N MET A 178 -17.48 45.13 -8.17
CA MET A 178 -17.01 44.76 -9.51
C MET A 178 -16.44 45.95 -10.27
N ALA A 179 -17.02 47.13 -10.09
CA ALA A 179 -16.50 48.35 -10.70
C ALA A 179 -15.17 48.80 -10.07
N GLU A 180 -14.98 48.54 -8.77
CA GLU A 180 -13.77 48.94 -8.03
C GLU A 180 -12.59 47.98 -8.20
N SER A 181 -12.81 46.70 -8.56
CA SER A 181 -11.74 45.70 -8.63
C SER A 181 -11.80 44.79 -9.85
N THR A 182 -10.77 44.86 -10.70
CA THR A 182 -10.59 43.98 -11.86
C THR A 182 -10.61 42.50 -11.48
N SER A 183 -10.11 42.16 -10.29
CA SER A 183 -10.11 40.78 -9.77
C SER A 183 -11.49 40.26 -9.39
N ALA A 184 -12.47 41.11 -9.07
CA ALA A 184 -13.86 40.68 -8.88
C ALA A 184 -14.53 40.34 -10.22
N LEU A 185 -14.26 41.13 -11.26
CA LEU A 185 -14.75 40.85 -12.61
C LEU A 185 -14.15 39.55 -13.18
N MET A 186 -12.83 39.37 -13.07
CA MET A 186 -12.15 38.17 -13.54
C MET A 186 -12.67 36.89 -12.88
N ARG A 187 -13.01 36.95 -11.58
CA ARG A 187 -13.62 35.80 -10.89
C ARG A 187 -14.98 35.41 -11.45
N HIS A 188 -15.79 36.37 -11.86
CA HIS A 188 -17.06 36.08 -12.52
C HIS A 188 -16.86 35.47 -13.91
N VAL A 189 -15.87 35.98 -14.66
CA VAL A 189 -15.51 35.40 -15.97
C VAL A 189 -15.04 33.96 -15.77
N ASP A 190 -14.12 33.72 -14.83
CA ASP A 190 -13.60 32.39 -14.48
C ASP A 190 -14.72 31.39 -14.14
N GLU A 191 -15.74 31.83 -13.37
CA GLU A 191 -16.92 31.00 -13.07
C GLU A 191 -17.78 30.72 -14.31
N SER A 192 -17.93 31.70 -15.20
CA SER A 192 -18.74 31.55 -16.43
C SER A 192 -18.11 30.64 -17.49
N ILE A 193 -16.77 30.53 -17.51
CA ILE A 193 -16.04 29.69 -18.49
C ILE A 193 -15.78 28.26 -17.98
N GLY A 194 -16.24 27.92 -16.78
CA GLY A 194 -15.99 26.60 -16.20
C GLY A 194 -14.53 26.38 -15.78
N LYS A 195 -13.84 27.42 -15.31
CA LYS A 195 -12.45 27.32 -14.83
C LYS A 195 -12.21 26.21 -13.80
N PRO A 196 -13.14 25.84 -12.88
CA PRO A 196 -12.91 24.72 -11.97
C PRO A 196 -12.55 23.41 -12.67
N ASP A 197 -13.11 23.14 -13.86
CA ASP A 197 -12.76 21.95 -14.65
C ASP A 197 -11.34 22.05 -15.22
N TRP A 198 -10.90 23.27 -15.53
CA TRP A 198 -9.55 23.53 -16.03
C TRP A 198 -8.53 23.40 -14.89
N ASP A 199 -8.85 23.92 -13.71
CA ASP A 199 -8.04 23.79 -12.51
C ASP A 199 -7.87 22.30 -12.13
N ALA A 200 -8.95 21.51 -12.19
CA ALA A 200 -8.90 20.07 -11.94
C ALA A 200 -7.99 19.33 -12.94
N LYS A 201 -8.13 19.61 -14.25
CA LYS A 201 -7.25 19.05 -15.29
C LYS A 201 -5.80 19.48 -15.10
N TRP A 202 -5.58 20.74 -14.75
CA TRP A 202 -4.25 21.27 -14.50
C TRP A 202 -3.57 20.55 -13.32
N GLU A 203 -4.31 20.33 -12.24
CA GLU A 203 -3.80 19.66 -11.04
C GLU A 203 -3.50 18.17 -11.31
N GLU A 204 -4.33 17.50 -12.10
CA GLU A 204 -4.08 16.14 -12.59
C GLU A 204 -2.77 16.07 -13.42
N GLU A 205 -2.63 16.92 -14.42
CA GLU A 205 -1.43 16.96 -15.28
C GLU A 205 -0.16 17.32 -14.49
N LEU A 206 -0.27 18.24 -13.54
CA LEU A 206 0.83 18.61 -12.65
C LEU A 206 1.28 17.41 -11.80
N SER A 207 0.34 16.65 -11.26
CA SER A 207 0.63 15.43 -10.50
C SER A 207 1.38 14.40 -11.35
N VAL A 208 0.92 14.16 -12.59
CA VAL A 208 1.57 13.26 -13.55
C VAL A 208 3.00 13.72 -13.86
N PHE A 209 3.19 15.03 -14.10
CA PHE A 209 4.51 15.60 -14.36
C PHE A 209 5.48 15.40 -13.19
N LEU A 210 5.04 15.67 -11.96
CA LEU A 210 5.85 15.47 -10.76
C LEU A 210 6.20 13.98 -10.55
N GLY A 211 5.25 13.08 -10.82
CA GLY A 211 5.49 11.63 -10.80
C GLY A 211 6.58 11.19 -11.79
N LYS A 212 6.58 11.73 -13.01
CA LYS A 212 7.63 11.47 -14.01
C LYS A 212 9.01 11.96 -13.53
N LEU A 213 9.09 13.14 -12.93
CA LEU A 213 10.34 13.66 -12.37
C LEU A 213 10.90 12.77 -11.25
N ALA A 214 10.04 12.26 -10.37
CA ALA A 214 10.46 11.32 -9.32
C ALA A 214 11.02 10.01 -9.91
N SER A 215 10.36 9.49 -10.95
CA SER A 215 10.83 8.29 -11.68
C SER A 215 12.21 8.50 -12.29
N ILE A 216 12.43 9.64 -12.96
CA ILE A 216 13.74 10.00 -13.54
C ILE A 216 14.83 10.02 -12.46
N ARG A 217 14.58 10.63 -11.30
CA ARG A 217 15.54 10.67 -10.19
C ARG A 217 15.88 9.27 -9.67
N SER A 218 14.87 8.40 -9.52
CA SER A 218 15.07 7.02 -9.09
C SER A 218 15.92 6.22 -10.09
N GLN A 219 15.64 6.38 -11.40
CA GLN A 219 16.41 5.72 -12.45
C GLN A 219 17.85 6.23 -12.50
N GLN A 220 18.08 7.53 -12.34
CA GLN A 220 19.44 8.10 -12.27
C GLN A 220 20.22 7.55 -11.07
N ALA A 221 19.60 7.42 -9.90
CA ALA A 221 20.25 6.81 -8.73
C ALA A 221 20.63 5.34 -8.99
N ARG A 222 19.75 4.56 -9.65
CA ARG A 222 20.05 3.16 -10.04
C ARG A 222 21.19 3.07 -11.06
N LEU A 223 21.24 4.01 -12.01
CA LEU A 223 22.33 4.07 -12.99
C LEU A 223 23.66 4.40 -12.34
N ALA A 224 23.69 5.34 -11.38
CA ALA A 224 24.91 5.66 -10.62
C ALA A 224 25.43 4.44 -9.82
N GLU A 225 24.52 3.65 -9.25
CA GLU A 225 24.85 2.40 -8.55
C GLU A 225 25.41 1.32 -9.48
N SER A 226 25.02 1.32 -10.77
CA SER A 226 25.48 0.33 -11.75
C SER A 226 26.99 0.36 -11.96
N ASP A 227 27.64 1.53 -11.91
CA ASP A 227 29.09 1.62 -12.09
C ASP A 227 29.84 1.06 -10.88
N ARG A 228 29.30 1.30 -9.66
CA ARG A 228 29.82 0.68 -8.43
C ARG A 228 29.72 -0.84 -8.50
N LEU A 229 28.55 -1.37 -8.87
CA LEU A 229 28.33 -2.82 -9.02
C LEU A 229 29.20 -3.44 -10.10
N ARG A 230 29.46 -2.73 -11.21
CA ARG A 230 30.39 -3.19 -12.25
C ARG A 230 31.81 -3.30 -11.72
N GLY A 231 32.26 -2.32 -10.94
CA GLY A 231 33.57 -2.36 -10.27
C GLY A 231 33.68 -3.51 -9.27
N GLU A 232 32.66 -3.72 -8.44
CA GLU A 232 32.62 -4.85 -7.50
C GLU A 232 32.66 -6.20 -8.23
N LEU A 233 31.95 -6.33 -9.35
CA LEU A 233 31.97 -7.53 -10.17
C LEU A 233 33.36 -7.79 -10.76
N GLU A 234 34.02 -6.77 -11.30
CA GLU A 234 35.40 -6.90 -11.82
C GLU A 234 36.38 -7.36 -10.74
N ASP A 235 36.25 -6.84 -9.52
CA ASP A 235 37.09 -7.23 -8.39
C ASP A 235 36.81 -8.67 -7.94
N VAL A 236 35.54 -9.10 -7.91
CA VAL A 236 35.17 -10.49 -7.63
C VAL A 236 35.69 -11.42 -8.72
N MET A 237 35.59 -11.04 -10.01
CA MET A 237 36.11 -11.83 -11.12
C MET A 237 37.63 -11.97 -11.07
N LYS A 238 38.37 -10.89 -10.73
CA LYS A 238 39.83 -10.96 -10.52
C LYS A 238 40.18 -11.90 -9.38
N LYS A 239 39.45 -11.84 -8.25
CA LYS A 239 39.62 -12.78 -7.12
C LYS A 239 39.34 -14.22 -7.53
N LEU A 240 38.29 -14.46 -8.30
CA LEU A 240 37.94 -15.78 -8.81
C LEU A 240 39.03 -16.34 -9.74
N ALA A 241 39.53 -15.52 -10.67
CA ALA A 241 40.59 -15.93 -11.59
C ALA A 241 41.90 -16.32 -10.86
N VAL A 242 42.21 -15.66 -9.73
CA VAL A 242 43.34 -16.04 -8.88
C VAL A 242 43.08 -17.39 -8.20
N LEU A 243 41.85 -17.67 -7.76
CA LEU A 243 41.49 -18.93 -7.11
C LEU A 243 41.40 -20.11 -8.07
N GLU A 244 40.92 -19.88 -9.30
CA GLU A 244 40.81 -20.89 -10.35
C GLU A 244 42.13 -21.20 -11.07
N SER A 245 43.25 -20.68 -10.56
CA SER A 245 44.56 -21.05 -11.10
C SER A 245 44.73 -22.58 -11.05
N PRO A 246 45.27 -23.22 -12.12
CA PRO A 246 45.41 -24.68 -12.18
C PRO A 246 46.22 -25.25 -11.01
N GLU A 247 47.17 -24.47 -10.50
CA GLU A 247 48.01 -24.82 -9.33
C GLU A 247 47.18 -24.87 -8.04
N HIS A 248 46.31 -23.88 -7.82
CA HIS A 248 45.45 -23.85 -6.63
C HIS A 248 44.38 -24.95 -6.66
N ALA A 249 43.79 -25.20 -7.83
CA ALA A 249 42.77 -26.23 -8.01
C ALA A 249 43.29 -27.64 -7.65
N GLU A 250 44.53 -27.97 -8.02
CA GLU A 250 45.16 -29.22 -7.64
C GLU A 250 45.46 -29.29 -6.12
N VAL A 251 45.90 -28.20 -5.49
CA VAL A 251 46.09 -28.15 -4.02
C VAL A 251 44.77 -28.42 -3.28
N PHE A 252 43.68 -27.74 -3.64
CA PHE A 252 42.37 -27.97 -3.02
C PHE A 252 41.85 -29.39 -3.23
N LYS A 253 42.01 -29.95 -4.44
CA LYS A 253 41.60 -31.31 -4.78
C LYS A 253 42.38 -32.35 -3.97
N ASN A 254 43.70 -32.20 -3.87
CA ASN A 254 44.56 -33.12 -3.13
C ASN A 254 44.30 -33.06 -1.61
N HIS A 255 44.10 -31.86 -1.05
CA HIS A 255 43.69 -31.71 0.35
C HIS A 255 42.31 -32.34 0.62
N ARG A 256 41.30 -32.04 -0.21
CA ARG A 256 39.94 -32.59 -0.05
C ARG A 256 39.92 -34.12 -0.15
N LEU A 257 40.70 -34.68 -1.08
CA LEU A 257 40.84 -36.13 -1.23
C LEU A 257 41.52 -36.75 0.00
N GLY A 258 42.63 -36.18 0.45
CA GLY A 258 43.37 -36.65 1.63
C GLY A 258 42.54 -36.60 2.92
N SER A 259 41.82 -35.50 3.14
CA SER A 259 40.95 -35.33 4.31
C SER A 259 39.76 -36.29 4.30
N ARG A 260 39.14 -36.54 3.13
CA ARG A 260 38.09 -37.57 2.98
C ARG A 260 38.63 -38.97 3.26
N GLN A 261 39.77 -39.33 2.69
CA GLN A 261 40.41 -40.63 2.91
C GLN A 261 40.74 -40.85 4.39
N ARG A 262 41.26 -39.82 5.08
CA ARG A 262 41.56 -39.88 6.52
C ARG A 262 40.30 -40.08 7.36
N SER A 263 39.24 -39.34 7.08
CA SER A 263 37.96 -39.48 7.79
C SER A 263 37.36 -40.88 7.61
N GLN A 264 37.34 -41.41 6.38
CA GLN A 264 36.86 -42.77 6.10
C GLN A 264 37.71 -43.84 6.79
N MET A 265 39.04 -43.70 6.76
CA MET A 265 39.93 -44.66 7.41
C MET A 265 39.79 -44.63 8.94
N ASN A 266 39.63 -43.45 9.55
CA ASN A 266 39.38 -43.34 10.98
C ASN A 266 38.05 -44.01 11.37
N ALA A 267 36.99 -43.82 10.57
CA ALA A 267 35.71 -44.48 10.79
C ALA A 267 35.84 -46.02 10.71
N LEU A 268 36.67 -46.54 9.79
CA LEU A 268 36.95 -47.98 9.71
C LEU A 268 37.69 -48.50 10.95
N PHE A 269 38.69 -47.78 11.46
CA PHE A 269 39.37 -48.15 12.71
C PHE A 269 38.43 -48.10 13.92
N GLU A 270 37.56 -47.09 14.00
CA GLU A 270 36.55 -47.00 15.06
C GLU A 270 35.59 -48.18 15.02
N ALA A 271 35.05 -48.52 13.85
CA ALA A 271 34.18 -49.68 13.68
C ALA A 271 34.91 -51.01 14.00
N TYR A 272 36.18 -51.14 13.60
CA TYR A 272 36.99 -52.31 13.94
C TYR A 272 37.17 -52.45 15.46
N ARG A 273 37.50 -51.34 16.14
CA ARG A 273 37.68 -51.31 17.59
C ARG A 273 36.39 -51.60 18.35
N GLU A 274 35.25 -51.16 17.82
CA GLU A 274 33.93 -51.49 18.37
C GLU A 274 33.66 -53.00 18.30
N ILE A 275 33.96 -53.65 17.18
CA ILE A 275 33.82 -55.12 17.05
C ILE A 275 34.72 -55.84 18.06
N VAL A 276 35.99 -55.43 18.18
CA VAL A 276 36.94 -56.02 19.14
C VAL A 276 36.47 -55.81 20.58
N PHE A 277 35.91 -54.64 20.89
CA PHE A 277 35.34 -54.34 22.20
C PHE A 277 34.15 -55.25 22.54
N GLU A 278 33.21 -55.45 21.61
CA GLU A 278 32.07 -56.35 21.78
C GLU A 278 32.49 -57.82 21.96
N LEU A 279 33.52 -58.28 21.23
CA LEU A 279 34.09 -59.61 21.42
C LEU A 279 34.71 -59.79 22.81
N ARG A 280 35.44 -58.79 23.30
CA ARG A 280 36.00 -58.79 24.67
C ARG A 280 34.90 -58.80 25.72
N ARG A 281 33.85 -58.00 25.53
CA ARG A 281 32.69 -57.97 26.42
C ARG A 281 32.01 -59.34 26.50
N ARG A 282 31.72 -59.96 25.35
CA ARG A 282 31.12 -61.31 25.29
C ARG A 282 32.01 -62.36 25.94
N GLN A 283 33.33 -62.24 25.81
CA GLN A 283 34.28 -63.13 26.47
C GLN A 283 34.21 -62.98 28.00
N ALA A 284 34.10 -61.76 28.53
CA ALA A 284 33.95 -61.52 29.97
C ALA A 284 32.60 -62.02 30.53
N GLU A 285 31.54 -62.00 29.71
CA GLU A 285 30.20 -62.49 30.08
C GLU A 285 30.07 -64.03 29.94
N LEU A 286 31.02 -64.71 29.28
CA LEU A 286 30.97 -66.14 28.98
C LEU A 286 31.29 -67.01 30.22
N THR A 287 30.35 -67.02 31.17
CA THR A 287 30.42 -67.84 32.40
C THR A 287 29.19 -68.75 32.49
N LEU A 288 29.39 -69.96 32.99
CA LEU A 288 28.30 -70.88 33.32
C LEU A 288 28.22 -70.98 34.83
N HIS A 289 27.00 -70.89 35.38
CA HIS A 289 26.80 -71.12 36.80
C HIS A 289 27.09 -72.59 37.13
N ASP A 290 27.86 -72.81 38.19
CA ASP A 290 28.09 -74.14 38.72
C ASP A 290 26.77 -74.74 39.23
N LEU A 291 26.67 -76.07 39.17
CA LEU A 291 25.56 -76.76 39.79
C LEU A 291 25.61 -76.55 41.31
N PRO A 292 24.50 -76.14 41.94
CA PRO A 292 24.44 -75.96 43.38
C PRO A 292 24.89 -77.21 44.16
N GLU A 293 25.75 -77.01 45.16
CA GLU A 293 26.35 -78.10 45.96
C GLU A 293 25.31 -78.89 46.77
N ASP A 294 24.10 -78.36 46.95
CA ASP A 294 22.97 -79.03 47.61
C ASP A 294 22.26 -80.07 46.72
N LEU A 295 22.51 -80.05 45.41
CA LEU A 295 21.91 -80.97 44.43
C LEU A 295 22.81 -82.15 44.03
N ILE A 296 24.12 -82.07 44.30
CA ILE A 296 25.11 -83.09 43.93
C ILE A 296 25.96 -83.40 45.17
N SER A 297 25.90 -84.64 45.67
CA SER A 297 26.71 -85.06 46.81
C SER A 297 27.84 -86.00 46.37
N PRO A 298 29.10 -85.79 46.79
CA PRO A 298 30.21 -86.70 46.49
C PRO A 298 30.04 -88.12 47.07
N ASP A 299 29.08 -88.30 48.00
CA ASP A 299 28.77 -89.58 48.63
C ASP A 299 27.68 -90.38 47.87
N ARG A 300 27.08 -89.81 46.81
CA ARG A 300 26.09 -90.47 45.96
C ARG A 300 26.73 -90.89 44.62
N PRO A 301 27.02 -92.19 44.42
CA PRO A 301 27.65 -92.65 43.18
C PRO A 301 26.80 -92.44 41.92
N GLU A 302 25.48 -92.24 42.07
CA GLU A 302 24.55 -91.89 40.98
C GLU A 302 24.78 -90.45 40.46
N ASP A 303 25.31 -89.55 41.29
CA ASP A 303 25.54 -88.14 40.96
C ASP A 303 26.90 -87.89 40.25
N ASP A 304 27.79 -88.89 40.21
CA ASP A 304 29.10 -88.80 39.54
C ASP A 304 28.97 -88.54 38.03
N ALA A 305 27.93 -89.11 37.40
CA ALA A 305 27.61 -88.83 36.00
C ALA A 305 27.19 -87.37 35.77
N LEU A 306 26.40 -86.79 36.69
CA LEU A 306 25.94 -85.39 36.62
C LEU A 306 27.10 -84.42 36.85
N SER A 307 27.95 -84.69 37.84
CA SER A 307 29.17 -83.90 38.12
C SER A 307 30.14 -83.90 36.93
N LYS A 308 30.34 -85.05 36.28
CA LYS A 308 31.15 -85.15 35.05
C LYS A 308 30.58 -84.34 33.90
N VAL A 309 29.26 -84.38 33.67
CA VAL A 309 28.61 -83.58 32.61
C VAL A 309 28.75 -82.09 32.91
N ALA A 310 28.47 -81.66 34.15
CA ALA A 310 28.62 -80.27 34.59
C ALA A 310 30.04 -79.75 34.39
N LYS A 311 31.04 -80.55 34.82
CA LYS A 311 32.45 -80.24 34.66
C LYS A 311 32.84 -80.16 33.18
N ASN A 312 32.39 -81.10 32.34
CA ASN A 312 32.66 -81.07 30.91
C ASN A 312 32.05 -79.83 30.23
N LEU A 313 30.85 -79.41 30.62
CA LEU A 313 30.21 -78.19 30.12
C LEU A 313 30.98 -76.93 30.56
N ASN A 314 31.39 -76.86 31.82
CA ASN A 314 32.21 -75.78 32.36
C ASN A 314 33.59 -75.71 31.70
N ASP A 315 34.26 -76.85 31.53
CA ASP A 315 35.56 -76.93 30.86
C ASP A 315 35.46 -76.53 29.38
N ALA A 316 34.36 -76.89 28.71
CA ALA A 316 34.08 -76.45 27.34
C ALA A 316 33.89 -74.93 27.25
N ILE A 317 33.17 -74.31 28.19
CA ILE A 317 32.99 -72.85 28.24
C ILE A 317 34.28 -72.12 28.60
N LYS A 318 35.07 -72.63 29.55
CA LYS A 318 36.42 -72.09 29.87
C LYS A 318 37.36 -72.17 28.68
N LYS A 319 37.31 -73.27 27.91
CA LYS A 319 38.08 -73.42 26.67
C LYS A 319 37.63 -72.45 25.58
N ALA A 320 36.32 -72.22 25.44
CA ALA A 320 35.79 -71.22 24.52
C ALA A 320 36.20 -69.78 24.91
N ALA A 321 36.13 -69.44 26.21
CA ALA A 321 36.54 -68.13 26.73
C ALA A 321 38.03 -67.83 26.48
N SER A 322 38.92 -68.79 26.74
CA SER A 322 40.37 -68.64 26.48
C SER A 322 40.72 -68.58 24.98
N THR A 323 39.95 -69.27 24.13
CA THR A 323 40.10 -69.16 22.67
C THR A 323 39.68 -67.77 22.20
N LEU A 324 38.57 -67.24 22.71
CA LEU A 324 38.12 -65.87 22.41
C LEU A 324 39.11 -64.82 22.92
N GLU A 325 39.69 -65.00 24.11
CA GLU A 325 40.71 -64.10 24.67
C GLU A 325 41.95 -64.02 23.75
N THR A 326 42.42 -65.18 23.28
CA THR A 326 43.56 -65.25 22.34
C THR A 326 43.22 -64.54 21.02
N LEU A 327 42.02 -64.75 20.49
CA LEU A 327 41.56 -64.11 19.24
C LEU A 327 41.45 -62.59 19.40
N VAL A 328 40.87 -62.10 20.49
CA VAL A 328 40.80 -60.67 20.81
C VAL A 328 42.20 -60.08 20.91
N GLY A 329 43.13 -60.74 21.61
CA GLY A 329 44.52 -60.31 21.70
C GLY A 329 45.21 -60.21 20.34
N GLN A 330 44.97 -61.17 19.43
CA GLN A 330 45.47 -61.10 18.05
C GLN A 330 44.88 -59.91 17.28
N LEU A 331 43.58 -59.66 17.39
CA LEU A 331 42.91 -58.54 16.73
C LEU A 331 43.38 -57.17 17.23
N GLU A 332 43.71 -57.03 18.52
CA GLU A 332 44.30 -55.81 19.08
C GLU A 332 45.73 -55.56 18.58
N VAL A 333 46.51 -56.62 18.36
CA VAL A 333 47.83 -56.52 17.74
C VAL A 333 47.70 -56.07 16.29
N VAL A 334 46.70 -56.57 15.55
CA VAL A 334 46.39 -56.10 14.19
C VAL A 334 46.05 -54.60 14.18
N ASP A 335 45.20 -54.10 15.08
CA ASP A 335 44.90 -52.65 15.18
C ASP A 335 46.18 -51.83 15.34
N ARG A 336 47.04 -52.19 16.30
CA ARG A 336 48.27 -51.44 16.57
C ARG A 336 49.24 -51.47 15.40
N THR A 337 49.39 -52.62 14.74
CA THR A 337 50.31 -52.79 13.61
C THR A 337 49.83 -52.02 12.38
N GLU A 338 48.55 -52.10 12.04
CA GLU A 338 47.98 -51.39 10.88
C GLU A 338 47.92 -49.87 11.10
N VAL A 339 47.63 -49.41 12.33
CA VAL A 339 47.71 -47.98 12.68
C VAL A 339 49.14 -47.46 12.53
N ALA A 340 50.15 -48.21 13.00
CA ALA A 340 51.55 -47.84 12.87
C ALA A 340 52.02 -47.88 11.40
N ALA A 341 51.59 -48.88 10.63
CA ALA A 341 51.89 -49.01 9.20
C ALA A 341 51.28 -47.85 8.40
N LEU A 342 50.04 -47.45 8.71
CA LEU A 342 49.40 -46.30 8.08
C LEU A 342 50.12 -44.99 8.44
N ALA A 343 50.52 -44.79 9.69
CA ALA A 343 51.26 -43.61 10.12
C ALA A 343 52.63 -43.47 9.43
N GLY A 344 53.29 -44.59 9.12
CA GLY A 344 54.55 -44.63 8.36
C GLY A 344 54.39 -44.67 6.84
N SER A 345 53.16 -44.66 6.32
CA SER A 345 52.90 -44.87 4.90
C SER A 345 53.24 -43.64 4.04
N ASN A 346 53.57 -43.89 2.77
CA ASN A 346 53.70 -42.84 1.76
C ASN A 346 52.40 -42.04 1.58
N TRP A 347 51.25 -42.63 1.91
CA TRP A 347 49.96 -41.93 1.86
C TRP A 347 49.88 -40.84 2.93
N GLU A 348 50.25 -41.12 4.17
CA GLU A 348 50.22 -40.14 5.26
C GLU A 348 51.21 -38.99 5.01
N GLN A 349 52.38 -39.30 4.44
CA GLN A 349 53.34 -38.27 4.00
C GLN A 349 52.75 -37.36 2.91
N LYS A 350 52.13 -37.92 1.87
CA LYS A 350 51.46 -37.14 0.81
C LYS A 350 50.30 -36.31 1.36
N ARG A 351 49.56 -36.84 2.34
CA ARG A 351 48.47 -36.12 3.01
C ARG A 351 49.00 -34.94 3.83
N GLN A 352 50.04 -35.14 4.63
CA GLN A 352 50.68 -34.07 5.40
C GLN A 352 51.28 -33.00 4.49
N GLN A 353 51.86 -33.39 3.36
CA GLN A 353 52.34 -32.46 2.34
C GLN A 353 51.18 -31.66 1.73
N ALA A 354 50.07 -32.31 1.37
CA ALA A 354 48.88 -31.64 0.83
C ALA A 354 48.25 -30.68 1.86
N GLU A 355 48.25 -31.05 3.15
CA GLU A 355 47.82 -30.18 4.26
C GLU A 355 48.72 -28.95 4.38
N ALA A 356 50.05 -29.16 4.38
CA ALA A 356 51.01 -28.07 4.46
C ALA A 356 50.91 -27.12 3.25
N SER A 357 50.75 -27.67 2.04
CA SER A 357 50.51 -26.88 0.83
C SER A 357 49.20 -26.10 0.89
N TYR A 358 48.14 -26.67 1.46
CA TYR A 358 46.86 -25.97 1.67
C TYR A 358 47.01 -24.82 2.67
N VAL A 359 47.65 -25.06 3.82
CA VAL A 359 47.90 -24.01 4.83
C VAL A 359 48.78 -22.89 4.28
N ALA A 360 49.83 -23.22 3.53
CA ALA A 360 50.70 -22.24 2.89
C ALA A 360 49.94 -21.42 1.84
N LEU A 361 49.12 -22.06 1.01
CA LEU A 361 48.28 -21.38 0.02
C LEU A 361 47.25 -20.46 0.69
N MET A 362 46.62 -20.89 1.77
CA MET A 362 45.68 -20.07 2.55
C MET A 362 46.36 -18.83 3.14
N ALA A 363 47.58 -18.96 3.68
CA ALA A 363 48.35 -17.83 4.17
C ALA A 363 48.78 -16.86 3.05
N GLU A 364 49.12 -17.38 1.86
CA GLU A 364 49.45 -16.57 0.70
C GLU A 364 48.24 -15.79 0.16
N LEU A 365 47.07 -16.43 0.11
CA LEU A 365 45.81 -15.81 -0.32
C LEU A 365 45.37 -14.71 0.67
N GLU A 366 45.56 -14.93 1.98
CA GLU A 366 45.29 -13.94 3.01
C GLU A 366 46.22 -12.71 2.88
N GLN A 367 47.51 -12.91 2.62
CA GLN A 367 48.46 -11.81 2.34
C GLN A 367 48.12 -11.03 1.06
N LYS A 368 47.58 -11.71 0.04
CA LYS A 368 47.12 -11.08 -1.21
C LYS A 368 45.76 -10.38 -1.08
N GLY A 369 45.14 -10.38 0.11
CA GLY A 369 43.86 -9.73 0.36
C GLY A 369 42.66 -10.44 -0.30
N VAL A 370 42.87 -11.68 -0.77
CA VAL A 370 41.78 -12.56 -1.23
C VAL A 370 41.28 -13.25 0.03
N GLY A 371 40.24 -12.67 0.65
CA GLY A 371 39.64 -13.21 1.88
C GLY A 371 39.26 -14.70 1.75
N ASP A 372 38.97 -15.32 2.90
CA ASP A 372 38.73 -16.76 3.05
C ASP A 372 37.97 -17.42 1.85
N PRO A 373 38.64 -18.25 1.03
CA PRO A 373 38.05 -18.89 -0.15
C PRO A 373 36.84 -19.80 0.19
N THR A 374 36.71 -20.22 1.44
CA THR A 374 35.56 -21.00 1.91
C THR A 374 34.26 -20.18 1.95
N LYS A 375 34.35 -18.84 2.00
CA LYS A 375 33.17 -17.95 1.90
C LYS A 375 32.68 -17.78 0.46
N ILE A 376 33.56 -17.91 -0.53
CA ILE A 376 33.21 -17.78 -1.95
C ILE A 376 32.48 -19.05 -2.44
N THR A 377 32.84 -20.22 -1.93
CA THR A 377 32.15 -21.49 -2.24
C THR A 377 30.76 -21.63 -1.63
N GLN A 378 30.36 -20.74 -0.72
CA GLN A 378 28.99 -20.66 -0.18
C GLN A 378 28.05 -19.76 -1.00
N LEU A 379 28.57 -19.01 -1.98
CA LEU A 379 27.80 -18.08 -2.84
C LEU A 379 27.38 -18.70 -4.19
N THR A 380 27.85 -19.90 -4.49
CA THR A 380 27.38 -20.78 -5.59
C THR A 380 26.55 -21.91 -5.02
#